data_AF-A0A8T9T621-F1
#
_entry.id   AF-A0A8T9T621-F1
#
_cell.length_a   1.000
_cell.length_b   1.000
_cell.length_c   1.000
_cell.angle_alpha   90.00
_cell.angle_beta   90.00
_cell.angle_gamma   90.00
#
_symmetry.space_group_name_H-M   'P 1'
#
loop_
_entity.id
_entity.type
_entity.pdbx_description
1 polymer ?
#
loop_
_entity_poly.entity_id
_entity_poly.type
_entity_poly.pdbx_seq_one_letter_code
_entity_poly.pdbx_strand_id
1 'polypeptide(L)'
;MLSEDFCTRLEQALTTAFCNSLDRSLRGYFCDGILAPEWKKDYVPASVKHTKQIVTRAWIDEGRRRGSNSSTQRLYQLILLLGKQTYDDYMKKGQLTQRAPVTSERVFIDTATAIITVQLL
;
A
#
# COMPACT_ATOMS: atom_id res chain seq x y z
N MET A 1 -10.25 -8.46 -6.17
CA MET A 1 -10.05 -7.00 -6.38
C MET A 1 -10.05 -6.27 -5.04
N LEU A 2 -9.46 -5.08 -5.02
CA LEU A 2 -9.46 -4.19 -3.86
C LEU A 2 -10.76 -3.37 -3.91
N SER A 3 -11.51 -3.29 -2.82
CA SER A 3 -12.66 -2.38 -2.74
C SER A 3 -12.20 -0.94 -2.51
N GLU A 4 -13.03 0.03 -2.90
CA GLU A 4 -12.77 1.46 -2.64
C GLU A 4 -12.54 1.72 -1.15
N ASP A 5 -13.43 1.22 -0.29
CA ASP A 5 -13.27 1.28 1.18
C ASP A 5 -11.92 0.75 1.68
N PHE A 6 -11.40 -0.32 1.06
CA PHE A 6 -10.12 -0.90 1.42
C PHE A 6 -8.98 0.02 0.99
N CYS A 7 -9.05 0.57 -0.23
CA CYS A 7 -8.08 1.56 -0.72
C CYS A 7 -8.04 2.80 0.17
N THR A 8 -9.19 3.40 0.50
CA THR A 8 -9.26 4.59 1.36
C THR A 8 -8.60 4.35 2.73
N ARG A 9 -8.84 3.19 3.35
CA ARG A 9 -8.21 2.84 4.64
C ARG A 9 -6.70 2.63 4.51
N LEU A 10 -6.28 2.00 3.41
CA LEU A 10 -4.88 1.76 3.13
C LEU A 10 -4.14 3.07 2.86
N GLU A 11 -4.73 4.02 2.12
CA GLU A 11 -4.21 5.38 1.92
C GLU A 11 -4.02 6.10 3.25
N GLN A 12 -5.04 6.09 4.12
CA GLN A 12 -4.96 6.68 5.46
C GLN A 12 -3.84 6.06 6.30
N ALA A 13 -3.70 4.73 6.25
CA ALA A 13 -2.67 4.03 7.00
C ALA A 13 -1.26 4.32 6.47
N LEU A 14 -1.08 4.41 5.15
CA LEU A 14 0.18 4.80 4.52
C LEU A 14 0.56 6.24 4.91
N THR A 15 -0.38 7.18 4.77
CA THR A 15 -0.17 8.58 5.19
C THR A 15 0.19 8.68 6.67
N THR A 16 -0.49 7.91 7.54
CA THR A 16 -0.16 7.85 8.97
C THR A 16 1.24 7.27 9.21
N ALA A 17 1.64 6.24 8.45
CA ALA A 17 2.97 5.64 8.54
C ALA A 17 4.08 6.62 8.15
N PHE A 18 3.87 7.42 7.10
CA PHE A 18 4.79 8.50 6.72
C PHE A 18 4.91 9.55 7.84
N CYS A 19 3.78 10.07 8.33
CA CYS A 19 3.75 11.06 9.42
C CYS A 19 4.48 10.60 10.70
N ASN A 20 4.33 9.32 11.04
CA ASN A 20 4.91 8.73 12.25
C ASN A 20 6.30 8.12 12.04
N SER A 21 6.89 8.25 10.84
CA SER A 21 8.20 7.68 10.55
C SER A 21 9.29 8.25 11.46
N LEU A 22 10.21 7.37 11.88
CA LEU A 22 11.43 7.79 12.58
C LEU A 22 12.37 8.58 11.65
N ASP A 23 12.33 8.30 10.35
CA ASP A 23 13.00 9.13 9.35
C ASP A 23 12.20 10.42 9.12
N ARG A 24 12.76 11.54 9.58
CA ARG A 24 12.13 12.86 9.45
C ARG A 24 11.91 13.30 8.01
N SER A 25 12.69 12.79 7.06
CA SER A 25 12.54 13.14 5.63
C SER A 25 11.22 12.61 5.05
N LEU A 26 10.68 11.53 5.62
CA LEU A 26 9.44 10.89 5.18
C LEU A 26 8.19 11.53 5.76
N ARG A 27 8.29 12.37 6.81
CA ARG A 27 7.12 12.94 7.49
C ARG A 27 6.33 13.95 6.66
N GLY A 28 6.93 14.44 5.58
CA GLY A 28 6.23 15.28 4.60
C GLY A 28 5.53 14.50 3.50
N TYR A 29 5.68 13.16 3.48
CA TYR A 29 5.12 12.32 2.43
C TYR A 29 3.68 11.97 2.77
N PHE A 30 2.84 11.81 1.76
CA PHE A 30 1.49 11.27 1.92
C PHE A 30 1.07 10.43 0.71
N CYS A 31 0.14 9.51 0.95
CA CYS A 31 -0.46 8.73 -0.13
C CYS A 31 -1.67 9.48 -0.69
N ASP A 32 -1.67 9.70 -2.01
CA ASP A 32 -2.68 10.47 -2.74
C ASP A 32 -3.58 9.58 -3.63
N GLY A 33 -3.42 8.26 -3.53
CA GLY A 33 -4.24 7.32 -4.27
C GLY A 33 -3.61 5.94 -4.42
N ILE A 34 -4.45 4.91 -4.36
CA ILE A 34 -4.06 3.53 -4.66
C ILE A 34 -4.64 3.11 -6.00
N LEU A 35 -3.75 2.63 -6.87
CA LEU A 35 -4.15 2.09 -8.16
C LEU A 35 -4.62 0.65 -8.02
N ALA A 36 -5.45 0.22 -8.97
CA ALA A 36 -5.75 -1.19 -9.12
C ALA A 36 -4.50 -1.95 -9.64
N PRO A 37 -4.34 -3.24 -9.30
CA PRO A 37 -3.31 -4.07 -9.88
C PRO A 37 -3.37 -4.05 -11.41
N GLU A 38 -2.25 -3.73 -12.06
CA GLU A 38 -2.18 -3.60 -13.51
C GLU A 38 -2.21 -4.97 -14.22
N TRP A 39 -1.56 -5.99 -13.63
CA TRP A 39 -1.40 -7.30 -14.25
C TRP A 39 -2.20 -8.36 -13.53
N LYS A 40 -2.91 -9.22 -14.28
CA LYS A 40 -3.68 -10.34 -13.71
C LYS A 40 -2.85 -11.19 -12.75
N LYS A 41 -1.60 -11.49 -13.10
CA LYS A 41 -0.67 -12.27 -12.26
C LYS A 41 -0.43 -11.67 -10.88
N ASP A 42 -0.68 -10.38 -10.69
CA ASP A 42 -0.40 -9.68 -9.43
C ASP A 42 -1.55 -9.79 -8.42
N TYR A 43 -2.72 -10.29 -8.83
CA TYR A 43 -3.88 -10.39 -7.95
C TYR A 43 -4.77 -11.62 -8.18
N VAL A 44 -4.66 -12.35 -9.30
CA VAL A 44 -5.54 -13.52 -9.52
C VAL A 44 -5.32 -14.58 -8.44
N PRO A 45 -6.40 -15.25 -7.96
CA PRO A 45 -6.31 -16.22 -6.87
C PRO A 45 -5.26 -17.33 -7.10
N ALA A 46 -5.06 -17.76 -8.35
CA ALA A 46 -4.03 -18.76 -8.69
C ALA A 46 -2.62 -18.29 -8.31
N SER A 47 -2.27 -17.02 -8.57
CA SER A 47 -0.98 -16.45 -8.22
C SER A 47 -0.86 -16.21 -6.71
N VAL A 48 -1.88 -15.55 -6.14
CA VAL A 48 -1.94 -15.21 -4.71
C VAL A 48 -1.89 -16.47 -3.83
N LYS A 49 -2.41 -17.61 -4.31
CA LYS A 49 -2.33 -18.90 -3.61
C LYS A 49 -0.89 -19.28 -3.27
N HIS A 50 0.05 -19.02 -4.18
CA HIS A 50 1.46 -19.37 -4.04
C HIS A 50 2.26 -18.27 -3.34
N THR A 51 2.04 -17.01 -3.72
CA THR A 51 2.85 -15.89 -3.25
C THR A 51 2.36 -15.29 -1.93
N LYS A 52 1.08 -15.49 -1.59
CA LYS A 52 0.39 -14.84 -0.46
C LYS A 52 0.49 -13.31 -0.50
N GLN A 53 0.68 -12.74 -1.69
CA GLN A 53 0.81 -11.31 -1.85
C GLN A 53 -0.04 -10.80 -3.02
N ILE A 54 -0.48 -9.55 -2.90
CA ILE A 54 -1.05 -8.78 -4.01
C ILE A 54 -0.09 -7.64 -4.31
N VAL A 55 0.27 -7.48 -5.58
CA VAL A 55 1.12 -6.36 -6.02
C VAL A 55 0.24 -5.31 -6.69
N THR A 56 0.37 -4.07 -6.25
CA THR A 56 -0.30 -2.91 -6.84
C THR A 56 0.62 -1.69 -6.79
N ARG A 57 0.07 -0.47 -6.96
CA ARG A 57 0.82 0.77 -6.90
C ARG A 57 0.09 1.83 -6.09
N ALA A 58 0.86 2.74 -5.50
CA ALA A 58 0.36 3.91 -4.77
C ALA A 58 1.04 5.19 -5.28
N TRP A 59 0.26 6.25 -5.47
CA TRP A 59 0.77 7.60 -5.67
C TRP A 59 1.21 8.16 -4.34
N ILE A 60 2.49 8.49 -4.24
CA ILE A 60 3.08 9.13 -3.07
C ILE A 60 3.50 10.54 -3.48
N ASP A 61 2.94 11.53 -2.80
CA ASP A 61 3.44 12.89 -2.85
C ASP A 61 4.57 13.00 -1.81
N GLU A 62 5.79 13.33 -2.27
CA GLU A 62 6.99 13.44 -1.44
C GLU A 62 7.12 14.81 -0.76
N GLY A 63 6.07 15.63 -0.81
CA GLY A 63 6.02 16.98 -0.29
C GLY A 63 6.83 17.98 -1.12
N ARG A 64 6.90 19.22 -0.62
CA ARG A 64 7.70 20.29 -1.24
C ARG A 64 9.17 20.08 -0.90
N ARG A 65 10.02 19.97 -1.93
CA ARG A 65 11.47 20.08 -1.74
C ARG A 65 11.84 21.53 -1.43
N ARG A 66 12.80 21.73 -0.52
CA ARG A 66 13.26 23.07 -0.12
C ARG A 66 13.75 23.82 -1.36
N GLY A 67 13.08 24.91 -1.73
CA GLY A 67 13.39 25.70 -2.93
C GLY A 67 12.59 25.33 -4.20
N SER A 68 11.67 24.35 -4.12
CA SER A 68 10.76 24.00 -5.21
C SER A 68 9.32 24.40 -4.87
N ASN A 69 8.61 25.00 -5.84
CA ASN A 69 7.18 25.29 -5.74
C ASN A 69 6.29 24.10 -6.14
N SER A 70 6.87 22.99 -6.61
CA SER A 70 6.14 21.77 -6.93
C SER A 70 6.43 20.66 -5.92
N SER A 71 5.37 19.94 -5.53
CA SER A 71 5.55 18.61 -4.93
C SER A 71 6.01 17.62 -6.00
N THR A 72 6.78 16.62 -5.58
CA THR A 72 7.14 15.50 -6.46
C THR A 72 6.20 14.36 -6.15
N GLN A 73 5.29 14.07 -7.08
CA GLN A 73 4.50 12.85 -7.02
C GLN A 73 5.28 11.73 -7.69
N ARG A 74 5.39 10.59 -7.00
CA ARG A 74 6.08 9.41 -7.49
C ARG A 74 5.21 8.18 -7.25
N LEU A 75 5.25 7.27 -8.22
CA LEU A 75 4.53 6.01 -8.14
C LEU A 75 5.40 4.97 -7.41
N TYR A 76 4.89 4.46 -6.31
CA TYR A 76 5.52 3.39 -5.53
C TYR A 76 4.85 2.05 -5.85
N GLN A 77 5.65 0.99 -5.92
CA GLN A 77 5.11 -0.36 -5.90
C GLN A 77 4.61 -0.67 -4.50
N LEU A 78 3.36 -1.11 -4.40
CA LEU A 78 2.71 -1.46 -3.14
C LEU A 78 2.51 -2.98 -3.08
N ILE A 79 3.20 -3.61 -2.13
CA ILE A 79 3.12 -5.05 -1.89
C ILE A 79 2.25 -5.29 -0.66
N LEU A 80 1.10 -5.95 -0.85
CA LEU A 80 0.21 -6.34 0.22
C LEU A 80 0.47 -7.79 0.60
N LEU A 81 1.13 -8.01 1.73
CA LEU A 81 1.36 -9.34 2.27
C LEU A 81 0.10 -9.80 3.02
N LEU A 82 -0.52 -10.87 2.54
CA LEU A 82 -1.77 -11.37 3.10
C LEU A 82 -1.47 -12.27 4.30
N GLY A 83 -1.77 -11.78 5.50
CA GLY A 83 -1.86 -12.62 6.69
C GLY A 83 -2.94 -13.68 6.56
N LYS A 84 -2.93 -14.67 7.47
CA LYS A 84 -3.76 -15.88 7.33
C LYS A 84 -5.24 -15.53 7.13
N GLN A 85 -5.77 -14.60 7.94
CA GLN A 85 -7.19 -14.28 7.91
C GLN A 85 -7.57 -13.56 6.61
N THR A 86 -6.79 -12.55 6.22
CA THR A 86 -7.00 -11.79 4.99
C THR A 86 -6.84 -12.68 3.75
N TYR A 87 -5.88 -13.60 3.78
CA TYR A 87 -5.69 -14.59 2.72
C TYR A 87 -6.92 -15.50 2.58
N ASP A 88 -7.41 -16.07 3.68
CA ASP A 88 -8.58 -16.96 3.67
C ASP A 88 -9.83 -16.23 3.15
N ASP A 89 -10.05 -14.98 3.59
CA ASP A 89 -11.15 -14.14 3.11
C ASP A 89 -11.00 -13.80 1.63
N TYR A 90 -9.79 -13.48 1.17
CA TYR A 90 -9.49 -13.20 -0.23
C TYR A 90 -9.80 -14.40 -1.12
N MET A 91 -9.36 -15.60 -0.72
CA MET A 91 -9.58 -16.82 -1.51
C MET A 91 -11.05 -17.21 -1.61
N LYS A 92 -11.87 -16.88 -0.59
CA LYS A 92 -13.32 -17.16 -0.60
C LYS A 92 -14.12 -16.16 -1.44
N LYS A 93 -13.80 -14.87 -1.31
CA LYS A 93 -14.61 -13.79 -1.89
C LYS A 93 -14.06 -13.26 -3.21
N GLY A 94 -12.80 -13.54 -3.52
CA GLY A 94 -12.08 -12.93 -4.64
C GLY A 94 -11.81 -11.43 -4.46
N GLN A 95 -12.04 -10.88 -3.27
CA GLN A 95 -11.88 -9.45 -2.97
C GLN A 95 -11.50 -9.18 -1.52
N LEU A 96 -10.76 -8.08 -1.31
CA LEU A 96 -10.42 -7.54 0.00
C LEU A 96 -11.43 -6.44 0.34
N THR A 97 -12.27 -6.66 1.35
CA THR A 97 -13.48 -5.83 1.53
C THR A 97 -13.66 -5.13 2.87
N GLN A 98 -12.77 -5.26 3.89
CA GLN A 98 -12.78 -4.39 5.11
C GLN A 98 -11.97 -4.96 6.30
N ARG A 99 -11.54 -6.23 6.27
CA ARG A 99 -11.17 -6.94 7.50
C ARG A 99 -9.72 -6.86 7.96
N ALA A 100 -8.81 -6.31 7.18
CA ALA A 100 -7.44 -6.14 7.64
C ALA A 100 -7.30 -4.74 8.26
N PRO A 101 -7.05 -4.61 9.57
CA PRO A 101 -6.52 -3.38 10.14
C PRO A 101 -5.18 -3.15 9.44
N VAL A 102 -5.12 -2.10 8.65
CA VAL A 102 -3.84 -1.59 8.17
C VAL A 102 -3.38 -0.62 9.25
N THR A 103 -2.48 -1.07 10.12
CA THR A 103 -1.83 -0.18 11.08
C THR A 103 -0.53 0.32 10.48
N SER A 104 -0.16 1.56 10.80
CA SER A 104 1.10 2.17 10.33
C SER A 104 2.34 1.37 10.76
N GLU A 105 2.28 0.66 11.89
CA GLU A 105 3.35 -0.22 12.40
C GLU A 105 3.67 -1.41 11.47
N ARG A 106 2.77 -1.72 10.54
CA ARG A 106 2.89 -2.83 9.60
C ARG A 106 3.24 -2.38 8.19
N VAL A 107 3.67 -1.13 8.06
CA VAL A 107 4.07 -0.50 6.81
C VAL A 107 5.59 -0.36 6.80
N PHE A 108 6.23 -0.96 5.80
CA PHE A 108 7.66 -0.83 5.53
C PHE A 108 7.85 -0.02 4.26
N ILE A 109 8.70 1.00 4.32
CA ILE A 109 8.89 1.98 3.24
C ILE A 109 10.35 1.95 2.81
N ASP A 110 10.59 1.64 1.53
CA ASP A 110 11.89 1.79 0.87
C ASP A 110 11.76 2.86 -0.22
N THR A 111 12.27 4.06 0.06
CA THR A 111 12.23 5.19 -0.87
C THR A 111 13.30 5.12 -1.96
N ALA A 112 14.38 4.36 -1.75
CA ALA A 112 15.41 4.17 -2.75
C ALA A 112 14.86 3.35 -3.91
N THR A 113 14.17 2.24 -3.62
CA THR A 113 13.55 1.38 -4.64
C THR A 113 12.10 1.76 -4.95
N ALA A 114 11.52 2.73 -4.25
CA ALA A 114 10.10 3.07 -4.32
C ALA A 114 9.17 1.86 -4.11
N ILE A 115 9.45 1.10 -3.05
CA ILE A 115 8.63 -0.04 -2.64
C ILE A 115 8.04 0.23 -1.26
N ILE A 116 6.74 -0.01 -1.14
CA ILE A 116 6.03 -0.03 0.14
C ILE A 116 5.50 -1.43 0.34
N THR A 117 5.78 -2.02 1.50
CA THR A 117 5.25 -3.32 1.89
C THR A 117 4.31 -3.17 3.07
N VAL A 118 3.12 -3.74 2.97
CA VAL A 118 2.09 -3.66 4.02
C VAL A 118 1.71 -5.07 4.44
N GLN A 119 1.84 -5.36 5.74
CA GLN A 119 1.45 -6.65 6.31
C GLN A 119 -0.01 -6.61 6.79
N LEU A 120 -0.89 -7.32 6.08
CA LEU A 120 -2.29 -7.50 6.47
C LEU A 120 -2.44 -8.65 7.49
N LEU A 121 -3.54 -8.67 8.26
CA LEU A 121 -3.81 -9.69 9.30
C LEU A 121 -4.26 -11.05 8.73
#